data_AF-A0A3A8KPH6-F1
#
_entry.id   AF-A0A3A8KPH6-F1
#
_cell.length_a   1.000
_cell.length_b   1.000
_cell.length_c   1.000
_cell.angle_alpha   90.00
_cell.angle_beta   90.00
_cell.angle_gamma   90.00
#
_symmetry.space_group_name_H-M   'P 1'
#
loop_
_entity.id
_entity.type
_entity.pdbx_description
1 polymer ?
#
loop_
_entity_poly.entity_id
_entity_poly.type
_entity_poly.pdbx_seq_one_letter_code
_entity_poly.pdbx_strand_id
1 'polypeptide(L)'
;MKGDALSRYQARQARLAAGPAPVGELLEVVGDVLRRSDRLGTEGVEEALKSLGRAELEAWLRAQKPQALQPLLLRAAEESMEAALGEEGEEAEVWRASALEGLSARDRAASAARALVTWEMLKGPLEGDAAAARERFLGALGSLDTALRPRARWFIPLNAERRAERDLLDPVERPGAWWFSARAGCDDLLASWTGKPLKDTEHLKDCAGCRADRAETAVVDMPPRRHLTAEELWRLDAGEMGREEKARVEAHTAWCGECAQAVLALEEGDTAIEEALELEEEGLSAPRAARDSRADAARRPGAARLPEHREVLEERRDFRVVLVRERQRVRLLVQPLGTRAVTAAVFLSPGRPSLKPTQGPEGLSFDLSTALATGAHAAHLTVQAGQETLERDFAF
;
A
#
# COMPACT_ATOMS: atom_id res chain seq x y z
N MET A 1 8.09 2.31 -33.53
CA MET A 1 9.26 1.68 -34.18
C MET A 1 10.07 0.94 -33.12
N LYS A 2 10.04 -0.40 -33.07
CA LYS A 2 10.91 -1.18 -32.16
C LYS A 2 12.33 -1.12 -32.70
N GLY A 3 13.11 -0.12 -32.27
CA GLY A 3 14.55 -0.08 -32.54
C GLY A 3 15.21 -1.29 -31.88
N ASP A 4 16.08 -1.96 -32.62
CA ASP A 4 16.89 -3.07 -32.11
C ASP A 4 17.68 -2.61 -30.87
N ALA A 5 17.45 -3.21 -29.71
CA ALA A 5 18.09 -2.81 -28.45
C ALA A 5 19.63 -2.84 -28.55
N LEU A 6 20.18 -3.77 -29.33
CA LEU A 6 21.62 -3.87 -29.59
C LEU A 6 22.16 -2.61 -30.31
N SER A 7 21.41 -2.09 -31.30
CA SER A 7 21.81 -0.89 -32.05
C SER A 7 21.99 0.35 -31.15
N ARG A 8 21.21 0.47 -30.08
CA ARG A 8 21.36 1.57 -29.10
C ARG A 8 22.69 1.46 -28.35
N TYR A 9 23.10 0.26 -27.97
CA TYR A 9 24.36 0.04 -27.26
C TYR A 9 25.57 0.16 -28.19
N GLN A 10 25.44 -0.24 -29.45
CA GLN A 10 26.47 0.01 -30.48
C GLN A 10 26.66 1.52 -30.69
N ALA A 11 25.57 2.29 -30.76
CA ALA A 11 25.64 3.76 -30.85
C ALA A 11 26.31 4.39 -29.62
N ARG A 12 26.08 3.83 -28.42
CA ARG A 12 26.77 4.25 -27.19
C ARG A 12 28.25 3.88 -27.21
N GLN A 13 28.61 2.66 -27.62
CA GLN A 13 30.01 2.25 -27.76
C GLN A 13 30.77 3.17 -28.71
N ALA A 14 30.16 3.58 -29.83
CA ALA A 14 30.75 4.54 -30.75
C ALA A 14 31.05 5.92 -30.10
N ARG A 15 30.37 6.29 -29.01
CA ARG A 15 30.66 7.53 -28.26
C ARG A 15 32.02 7.48 -27.57
N LEU A 16 32.57 6.30 -27.26
CA LEU A 16 33.92 6.17 -26.71
C LEU A 16 34.99 6.73 -27.67
N ALA A 17 34.73 6.68 -28.99
CA ALA A 17 35.62 7.22 -30.01
C ALA A 17 35.33 8.69 -30.39
N ALA A 18 34.23 9.28 -29.90
CA ALA A 18 33.71 10.57 -30.38
C ALA A 18 34.30 11.81 -29.67
N GLY A 19 35.29 11.63 -28.78
CA GLY A 19 35.95 12.72 -28.05
C GLY A 19 35.58 12.78 -26.56
N PRO A 20 35.92 13.88 -25.86
CA PRO A 20 35.74 14.00 -24.41
C PRO A 20 34.27 14.03 -24.01
N ALA A 21 33.89 13.17 -23.05
CA ALA A 21 32.55 13.09 -22.47
C ALA A 21 32.60 13.44 -20.97
N PRO A 22 31.50 13.94 -20.37
CA PRO A 22 31.39 14.08 -18.93
C PRO A 22 31.64 12.74 -18.22
N VAL A 23 32.30 12.77 -17.06
CA VAL A 23 32.68 11.55 -16.29
C VAL A 23 31.50 10.58 -16.11
N GLY A 24 30.32 11.11 -15.78
CA GLY A 24 29.13 10.28 -15.61
C GLY A 24 28.70 9.56 -16.88
N GLU A 25 28.61 10.28 -18.01
CA GLU A 25 28.29 9.68 -19.32
C GLU A 25 29.33 8.63 -19.70
N LEU A 26 30.62 8.92 -19.47
CA LEU A 26 31.69 7.97 -19.79
C LEU A 26 31.61 6.70 -18.95
N LEU A 27 31.39 6.81 -17.64
CA LEU A 27 31.23 5.64 -16.75
C LEU A 27 30.00 4.81 -17.12
N GLU A 28 28.88 5.45 -17.47
CA GLU A 28 27.68 4.76 -17.92
C GLU A 28 27.93 3.99 -19.22
N VAL A 29 28.53 4.64 -20.23
CA VAL A 29 28.84 4.01 -21.52
C VAL A 29 29.85 2.87 -21.37
N VAL A 30 30.96 3.10 -20.66
CA VAL A 30 31.96 2.06 -20.40
C VAL A 30 31.32 0.89 -19.65
N GLY A 31 30.49 1.17 -18.66
CA GLY A 31 29.77 0.16 -17.91
C GLY A 31 28.81 -0.66 -18.77
N ASP A 32 28.09 -0.01 -19.68
CA ASP A 32 27.19 -0.68 -20.60
C ASP A 32 27.93 -1.65 -21.52
N VAL A 33 29.11 -1.24 -22.02
CA VAL A 33 30.00 -2.07 -22.83
C VAL A 33 30.53 -3.25 -22.02
N LEU A 34 31.03 -2.99 -20.81
CA LEU A 34 31.57 -4.03 -19.92
C LEU A 34 30.53 -5.08 -19.51
N ARG A 35 29.25 -4.70 -19.37
CA ARG A 35 28.17 -5.62 -18.97
C ARG A 35 27.58 -6.41 -20.15
N ARG A 36 27.97 -6.07 -21.38
CA ARG A 36 27.48 -6.65 -22.64
C ARG A 36 28.67 -6.98 -23.56
N SER A 37 29.80 -7.32 -22.96
CA SER A 37 31.09 -7.46 -23.64
C SER A 37 31.09 -8.62 -24.63
N ASP A 38 30.33 -9.69 -24.38
CA ASP A 38 30.17 -10.82 -25.30
C ASP A 38 29.53 -10.38 -26.64
N ARG A 39 28.76 -9.29 -26.63
CA ARG A 39 28.00 -8.79 -27.79
C ARG A 39 28.65 -7.59 -28.46
N LEU A 40 29.27 -6.70 -27.67
CA LEU A 40 29.78 -5.42 -28.14
C LEU A 40 31.31 -5.44 -28.35
N GLY A 41 32.03 -6.35 -27.71
CA GLY A 41 33.48 -6.24 -27.56
C GLY A 41 33.86 -5.22 -26.48
N THR A 42 35.16 -5.02 -26.27
CA THR A 42 35.70 -4.12 -25.22
C THR A 42 36.65 -3.06 -25.77
N GLU A 43 36.61 -2.81 -27.07
CA GLU A 43 37.49 -1.85 -27.74
C GLU A 43 37.30 -0.43 -27.16
N GLY A 44 38.41 0.25 -26.87
CA GLY A 44 38.43 1.62 -26.36
C GLY A 44 38.03 1.79 -24.88
N VAL A 45 37.60 0.72 -24.20
CA VAL A 45 37.22 0.76 -22.78
C VAL A 45 38.40 1.13 -21.89
N GLU A 46 39.56 0.48 -22.11
CA GLU A 46 40.74 0.71 -21.27
C GLU A 46 41.31 2.11 -21.48
N GLU A 47 41.37 2.60 -22.73
CA GLU A 47 41.78 3.96 -23.07
C GLU A 47 40.84 5.00 -22.45
N ALA A 48 39.53 4.79 -22.54
CA ALA A 48 38.52 5.66 -21.96
C ALA A 48 38.71 5.76 -20.43
N LEU A 49 38.82 4.63 -19.73
CA LEU A 49 39.04 4.61 -18.29
C LEU A 49 40.39 5.20 -17.88
N LYS A 50 41.44 5.01 -18.69
CA LYS A 50 42.75 5.61 -18.44
C LYS A 50 42.75 7.13 -18.54
N SER A 51 41.86 7.70 -19.36
CA SER A 51 41.74 9.16 -19.53
C SER A 51 41.07 9.86 -18.34
N LEU A 52 40.26 9.14 -17.56
CA LEU A 52 39.61 9.68 -16.35
C LEU A 52 40.60 10.00 -15.24
N GLY A 53 40.64 11.27 -14.83
CA GLY A 53 41.40 11.72 -13.68
C GLY A 53 40.77 11.28 -12.36
N ARG A 54 41.60 10.89 -11.38
CA ARG A 54 41.14 10.52 -10.03
C ARG A 54 40.31 11.64 -9.39
N ALA A 55 40.75 12.89 -9.47
CA ALA A 55 40.04 14.03 -8.90
C ALA A 55 38.63 14.24 -9.50
N GLU A 56 38.47 13.99 -10.80
CA GLU A 56 37.18 14.14 -11.50
C GLU A 56 36.21 13.03 -11.08
N LEU A 57 36.71 11.80 -10.92
CA LEU A 57 35.95 10.67 -10.41
C LEU A 57 35.49 10.89 -8.96
N GLU A 58 36.37 11.42 -8.11
CA GLU A 58 36.06 11.75 -6.73
C GLU A 58 35.01 12.87 -6.62
N ALA A 59 35.07 13.86 -7.51
CA ALA A 59 34.05 14.90 -7.60
C ALA A 59 32.70 14.31 -8.05
N TRP A 60 32.71 13.43 -9.06
CA TRP A 60 31.52 12.74 -9.54
C TRP A 60 30.88 11.87 -8.44
N LEU A 61 31.68 11.10 -7.70
CA LEU A 61 31.20 10.25 -6.59
C LEU A 61 30.52 11.08 -5.49
N ARG A 62 31.11 12.21 -5.11
CA ARG A 62 30.53 13.12 -4.11
C ARG A 62 29.20 13.73 -4.55
N ALA A 63 28.99 13.88 -5.85
CA ALA A 63 27.75 14.41 -6.41
C ALA A 63 26.63 13.36 -6.52
N GLN A 64 26.93 12.05 -6.36
CA GLN A 64 25.94 10.99 -6.55
C GLN A 64 24.87 11.00 -5.46
N LYS A 65 23.62 10.83 -5.90
CA LYS A 65 22.43 10.70 -5.04
C LYS A 65 21.60 9.47 -5.43
N PRO A 66 22.07 8.24 -5.17
CA PRO A 66 21.36 7.02 -5.57
C PRO A 66 19.93 6.92 -5.05
N GLN A 67 19.63 7.59 -3.93
CA GLN A 67 18.29 7.64 -3.34
C GLN A 67 17.25 8.28 -4.27
N ALA A 68 17.68 9.14 -5.21
CA ALA A 68 16.79 9.72 -6.22
C ALA A 68 16.23 8.67 -7.21
N LEU A 69 16.85 7.49 -7.31
CA LEU A 69 16.34 6.39 -8.13
C LEU A 69 15.09 5.74 -7.53
N GLN A 70 14.90 5.80 -6.21
CA GLN A 70 13.76 5.18 -5.56
C GLN A 70 12.41 5.74 -6.06
N PRO A 71 12.14 7.06 -6.02
CA PRO A 71 10.87 7.59 -6.52
C PRO A 71 10.70 7.36 -8.03
N LEU A 72 11.79 7.33 -8.82
CA LEU A 72 11.74 7.03 -10.25
C LEU A 72 11.30 5.59 -10.51
N LEU A 73 11.85 4.63 -9.78
CA LEU A 73 11.51 3.21 -9.92
C LEU A 73 10.11 2.88 -9.38
N LEU A 74 9.68 3.57 -8.33
CA LEU A 74 8.30 3.45 -7.84
C LEU A 74 7.30 3.95 -8.87
N ARG A 75 7.57 5.13 -9.46
CA ARG A 75 6.75 5.65 -10.56
C ARG A 75 6.76 4.72 -11.78
N ALA A 76 7.92 4.21 -12.18
CA ALA A 76 8.01 3.27 -13.28
C ALA A 76 7.21 1.99 -13.03
N ALA A 77 7.10 1.53 -11.79
CA ALA A 77 6.28 0.38 -11.43
C ALA A 77 4.78 0.69 -11.58
N GLU A 78 4.35 1.90 -11.22
CA GLU A 78 2.98 2.38 -11.42
C GLU A 78 2.66 2.53 -12.92
N GLU A 79 3.50 3.26 -13.66
CA GLU A 79 3.35 3.48 -15.11
C GLU A 79 3.37 2.16 -15.92
N SER A 80 4.14 1.17 -15.47
CA SER A 80 4.13 -0.18 -16.06
C SER A 80 2.75 -0.84 -15.95
N MET A 81 2.06 -0.66 -14.82
CA MET A 81 0.71 -1.18 -14.62
C MET A 81 -0.35 -0.38 -15.38
N GLU A 82 -0.21 0.95 -15.44
CA GLU A 82 -1.08 1.79 -16.26
C GLU A 82 -1.01 1.40 -17.73
N ALA A 83 0.18 1.09 -18.25
CA ALA A 83 0.36 0.58 -19.61
C ALA A 83 -0.34 -0.77 -19.87
N ALA A 84 -0.70 -1.52 -18.82
CA ALA A 84 -1.36 -2.82 -18.92
C ALA A 84 -2.86 -2.78 -18.64
N LEU A 85 -3.31 -1.83 -17.82
CA LEU A 85 -4.71 -1.67 -17.38
C LEU A 85 -5.45 -0.59 -18.18
N GLY A 86 -4.73 0.37 -18.75
CA GLY A 86 -5.28 1.44 -19.57
C GLY A 86 -5.78 0.98 -20.94
N GLU A 87 -6.41 1.89 -21.68
CA GLU A 87 -6.88 1.63 -23.03
C GLU A 87 -5.70 1.36 -23.99
N GLU A 88 -5.83 0.33 -24.84
CA GLU A 88 -4.82 0.01 -25.84
C GLU A 88 -4.66 1.18 -26.82
N GLY A 89 -3.41 1.59 -27.09
CA GLY A 89 -3.15 2.69 -28.02
C GLY A 89 -1.90 3.50 -27.67
N GLU A 90 -1.84 4.72 -28.17
CA GLU A 90 -0.70 5.63 -28.00
C GLU A 90 -0.40 5.95 -26.54
N GLU A 91 -1.44 6.05 -25.70
CA GLU A 91 -1.27 6.31 -24.26
C GLU A 91 -0.55 5.16 -23.54
N ALA A 92 -0.94 3.90 -23.82
CA ALA A 92 -0.26 2.73 -23.27
C ALA A 92 1.22 2.65 -23.71
N GLU A 93 1.55 3.08 -24.93
CA GLU A 93 2.94 3.18 -25.39
C GLU A 93 3.73 4.28 -24.66
N VAL A 94 3.10 5.42 -24.36
CA VAL A 94 3.72 6.50 -23.57
C VAL A 94 4.04 6.02 -22.16
N TRP A 95 3.08 5.37 -21.50
CA TRP A 95 3.31 4.79 -20.18
C TRP A 95 4.40 3.72 -20.18
N ARG A 96 4.40 2.83 -21.18
CA ARG A 96 5.43 1.81 -21.36
C ARG A 96 6.82 2.45 -21.55
N ALA A 97 6.93 3.46 -22.39
CA ALA A 97 8.19 4.15 -22.64
C ALA A 97 8.71 4.85 -21.38
N SER A 98 7.84 5.53 -20.63
CA SER A 98 8.19 6.19 -19.36
C SER A 98 8.68 5.18 -18.31
N ALA A 99 7.97 4.05 -18.16
CA ALA A 99 8.36 3.01 -17.24
C ALA A 99 9.73 2.37 -17.60
N LEU A 100 9.98 2.16 -18.89
CA LEU A 100 11.28 1.67 -19.37
C LEU A 100 12.42 2.67 -19.15
N GLU A 101 12.15 3.96 -19.17
CA GLU A 101 13.17 4.98 -18.84
C GLU A 101 13.56 4.91 -17.36
N GLY A 102 12.60 4.65 -16.46
CA GLY A 102 12.89 4.42 -15.05
C GLY A 102 13.77 3.19 -14.81
N LEU A 103 13.50 2.07 -15.50
CA LEU A 103 14.36 0.89 -15.48
C LEU A 103 15.74 1.18 -16.08
N SER A 104 15.79 1.96 -17.16
CA SER A 104 17.03 2.36 -17.82
C SER A 104 17.88 3.25 -16.91
N ALA A 105 17.29 4.12 -16.10
CA ALA A 105 18.01 4.93 -15.12
C ALA A 105 18.72 4.06 -14.07
N ARG A 106 18.06 2.99 -13.60
CA ARG A 106 18.69 2.01 -12.69
C ARG A 106 19.79 1.22 -13.40
N ASP A 107 19.59 0.84 -14.65
CA ASP A 107 20.59 0.13 -15.45
C ASP A 107 21.85 0.98 -15.66
N ARG A 108 21.69 2.27 -15.98
CA ARG A 108 22.81 3.24 -16.08
C ARG A 108 23.61 3.34 -14.79
N ALA A 109 22.94 3.39 -13.64
CA ALA A 109 23.63 3.41 -12.34
C ALA A 109 24.42 2.10 -12.07
N ALA A 110 23.90 0.95 -12.50
CA ALA A 110 24.63 -0.33 -12.41
C ALA A 110 25.84 -0.35 -13.35
N SER A 111 25.69 0.18 -14.56
CA SER A 111 26.78 0.33 -15.53
C SER A 111 27.88 1.24 -14.97
N ALA A 112 27.54 2.42 -14.44
CA ALA A 112 28.52 3.31 -13.81
C ALA A 112 29.25 2.63 -12.63
N ALA A 113 28.54 1.85 -11.81
CA ALA A 113 29.16 1.06 -10.74
C ALA A 113 30.13 -0.01 -11.27
N ARG A 114 29.79 -0.69 -12.38
CA ARG A 114 30.67 -1.66 -13.03
C ARG A 114 31.94 -1.01 -13.58
N ALA A 115 31.80 0.14 -14.23
CA ALA A 115 32.93 0.91 -14.77
C ALA A 115 33.85 1.41 -13.65
N LEU A 116 33.28 1.87 -12.51
CA LEU A 116 34.04 2.28 -11.34
C LEU A 116 34.93 1.15 -10.80
N VAL A 117 34.38 -0.06 -10.68
CA VAL A 117 35.16 -1.24 -10.23
C VAL A 117 36.32 -1.53 -11.19
N THR A 118 36.08 -1.48 -12.50
CA THR A 118 37.14 -1.69 -13.50
C THR A 118 38.19 -0.57 -13.47
N TRP A 119 37.77 0.68 -13.22
CA TRP A 119 38.70 1.79 -13.04
C TRP A 119 39.61 1.59 -11.82
N GLU A 120 39.07 1.14 -10.68
CA GLU A 120 39.87 0.84 -9.47
C GLU A 120 40.89 -0.29 -9.72
N MET A 121 40.55 -1.27 -10.56
CA MET A 121 41.50 -2.32 -10.97
C MET A 121 42.66 -1.77 -11.81
N LEU A 122 42.42 -0.74 -12.63
CA LEU A 122 43.43 -0.13 -13.51
C LEU A 122 44.29 0.93 -12.81
N LYS A 123 43.71 1.73 -11.92
CA LYS A 123 44.34 2.93 -11.31
C LYS A 123 44.63 2.77 -9.82
N GLY A 124 44.29 1.62 -9.24
CA GLY A 124 44.35 1.38 -7.81
C GLY A 124 43.10 1.86 -7.07
N PRO A 125 42.88 1.38 -5.84
CA PRO A 125 41.69 1.68 -5.06
C PRO A 125 41.59 3.17 -4.72
N LEU A 126 40.36 3.64 -4.51
CA LEU A 126 40.11 4.93 -3.89
C LEU A 126 40.46 4.87 -2.40
N GLU A 127 40.90 5.99 -1.84
CA GLU A 127 41.34 6.10 -0.44
C GLU A 127 40.61 7.25 0.28
N GLY A 128 40.59 7.22 1.61
CA GLY A 128 40.01 8.29 2.44
C GLY A 128 38.54 8.60 2.14
N ASP A 129 38.22 9.88 2.00
CA ASP A 129 36.84 10.35 1.74
C ASP A 129 36.25 9.81 0.43
N ALA A 130 37.10 9.56 -0.57
CA ALA A 130 36.69 9.00 -1.85
C ALA A 130 36.23 7.53 -1.70
N ALA A 131 36.96 6.74 -0.91
CA ALA A 131 36.58 5.37 -0.58
C ALA A 131 35.22 5.35 0.14
N ALA A 132 35.03 6.24 1.12
CA ALA A 132 33.77 6.37 1.85
C ALA A 132 32.61 6.84 0.94
N ALA A 133 32.86 7.72 -0.03
CA ALA A 133 31.86 8.11 -1.03
C ALA A 133 31.48 6.93 -1.95
N ARG A 134 32.47 6.16 -2.40
CA ARG A 134 32.29 4.94 -3.21
C ARG A 134 31.50 3.87 -2.46
N GLU A 135 31.82 3.59 -1.20
CA GLU A 135 31.04 2.66 -0.37
C GLU A 135 29.60 3.12 -0.15
N ARG A 136 29.38 4.40 0.14
CA ARG A 136 28.01 4.96 0.25
C ARG A 136 27.24 4.83 -1.05
N PHE A 137 27.88 5.08 -2.19
CA PHE A 137 27.27 4.94 -3.52
C PHE A 137 26.81 3.50 -3.77
N LEU A 138 27.72 2.53 -3.61
CA LEU A 138 27.42 1.11 -3.85
C LEU A 138 26.44 0.53 -2.81
N GLY A 139 26.61 0.89 -1.53
CA GLY A 139 25.72 0.48 -0.45
C GLY A 139 24.31 1.01 -0.61
N ALA A 140 24.15 2.25 -1.09
CA ALA A 140 22.84 2.83 -1.39
C ALA A 140 22.15 2.10 -2.55
N LEU A 141 22.89 1.73 -3.61
CA LEU A 141 22.34 0.92 -4.70
C LEU A 141 21.89 -0.47 -4.20
N GLY A 142 22.70 -1.15 -3.39
CA GLY A 142 22.34 -2.46 -2.82
C GLY A 142 21.14 -2.39 -1.86
N SER A 143 21.04 -1.32 -1.07
CA SER A 143 19.88 -1.08 -0.20
C SER A 143 18.60 -0.86 -1.00
N LEU A 144 18.70 -0.07 -2.08
CA LEU A 144 17.59 0.17 -3.00
C LEU A 144 17.15 -1.13 -3.70
N ASP A 145 18.09 -1.95 -4.16
CA ASP A 145 17.78 -3.25 -4.78
C ASP A 145 17.08 -4.18 -3.80
N THR A 146 17.55 -4.24 -2.55
CA THR A 146 16.92 -5.05 -1.50
C THR A 146 15.48 -4.62 -1.24
N ALA A 147 15.23 -3.31 -1.18
CA ALA A 147 13.91 -2.75 -0.93
C ALA A 147 12.93 -2.90 -2.12
N LEU A 148 13.43 -2.80 -3.36
CA LEU A 148 12.58 -2.76 -4.55
C LEU A 148 12.47 -4.10 -5.28
N ARG A 149 13.35 -5.07 -5.03
CA ARG A 149 13.26 -6.40 -5.66
C ARG A 149 11.91 -7.10 -5.43
N PRO A 150 11.26 -7.05 -4.25
CA PRO A 150 9.91 -7.59 -4.08
C PRO A 150 8.86 -6.95 -5.01
N ARG A 151 9.10 -5.70 -5.44
CA ARG A 151 8.23 -4.98 -6.38
C ARG A 151 8.45 -5.38 -7.85
N ALA A 152 9.35 -6.32 -8.15
CA ALA A 152 9.59 -6.79 -9.51
C ALA A 152 8.34 -7.31 -10.25
N ARG A 153 7.31 -7.74 -9.50
CA ARG A 153 6.00 -8.15 -10.04
C ARG A 153 5.29 -7.04 -10.81
N TRP A 154 5.49 -5.78 -10.44
CA TRP A 154 4.83 -4.64 -11.08
C TRP A 154 5.43 -4.30 -12.46
N PHE A 155 6.60 -4.84 -12.77
CA PHE A 155 7.25 -4.71 -14.08
C PHE A 155 6.96 -5.88 -15.03
N ILE A 156 6.06 -6.80 -14.66
CA ILE A 156 5.64 -7.91 -15.53
C ILE A 156 5.08 -7.42 -16.88
N PRO A 157 4.29 -6.34 -16.96
CA PRO A 157 3.85 -5.77 -18.24
C PRO A 157 4.96 -5.46 -19.24
N LEU A 158 6.18 -5.20 -18.75
CA LEU A 158 7.35 -4.87 -19.57
C LEU A 158 8.23 -6.10 -19.88
N ASN A 159 7.79 -7.32 -19.56
CA ASN A 159 8.65 -8.51 -19.59
C ASN A 159 9.23 -8.81 -20.98
N ALA A 160 8.53 -8.47 -22.07
CA ALA A 160 9.07 -8.64 -23.41
C ALA A 160 10.34 -7.80 -23.62
N GLU A 161 10.29 -6.52 -23.28
CA GLU A 161 11.41 -5.58 -23.36
C GLU A 161 12.49 -5.91 -22.32
N ARG A 162 12.09 -6.23 -21.08
CA ARG A 162 13.03 -6.60 -20.01
C ARG A 162 13.84 -7.85 -20.37
N ARG A 163 13.23 -8.85 -21.02
CA ARG A 163 13.94 -10.03 -21.54
C ARG A 163 14.89 -9.65 -22.67
N ALA A 164 14.49 -8.78 -23.59
CA ALA A 164 15.37 -8.30 -24.65
C ALA A 164 16.62 -7.61 -24.06
N GLU A 165 16.46 -6.76 -23.04
CA GLU A 165 17.60 -6.13 -22.34
C GLU A 165 18.45 -7.15 -21.57
N ARG A 166 17.82 -8.11 -20.88
CA ARG A 166 18.51 -9.19 -20.15
C ARG A 166 19.38 -10.05 -21.09
N ASP A 167 18.87 -10.37 -22.27
CA ASP A 167 19.52 -11.29 -23.20
C ASP A 167 20.74 -10.65 -23.89
N LEU A 168 20.84 -9.31 -23.86
CA LEU A 168 22.02 -8.56 -24.23
C LEU A 168 23.10 -8.56 -23.14
N LEU A 169 22.72 -8.70 -21.86
CA LEU A 169 23.69 -8.78 -20.76
C LEU A 169 24.50 -10.08 -20.82
N ASP A 170 25.77 -9.98 -20.47
CA ASP A 170 26.65 -11.12 -20.29
C ASP A 170 26.10 -12.03 -19.18
N PRO A 171 26.23 -13.36 -19.28
CA PRO A 171 25.61 -14.30 -18.32
C PRO A 171 25.95 -14.02 -16.85
N VAL A 172 27.14 -13.49 -16.56
CA VAL A 172 27.60 -13.14 -15.20
C VAL A 172 26.86 -11.95 -14.61
N GLU A 173 26.36 -11.03 -15.44
CA GLU A 173 25.69 -9.80 -15.00
C GLU A 173 24.18 -10.00 -14.77
N ARG A 174 23.57 -11.01 -15.43
CA ARG A 174 22.12 -11.28 -15.38
C ARG A 174 21.56 -11.52 -13.97
N PRO A 175 22.25 -12.25 -13.05
CA PRO A 175 21.72 -12.48 -11.70
C PRO A 175 21.64 -11.19 -10.86
N GLY A 176 22.55 -10.24 -11.08
CA GLY A 176 22.59 -8.95 -10.39
C GLY A 176 21.54 -7.95 -10.92
N ALA A 177 21.18 -8.06 -12.21
CA ALA A 177 20.19 -7.21 -12.86
C ALA A 177 18.74 -7.64 -12.59
N TRP A 178 18.31 -7.59 -11.32
CA TRP A 178 16.96 -8.04 -10.93
C TRP A 178 15.85 -7.29 -11.68
N TRP A 179 16.07 -6.03 -12.05
CA TRP A 179 15.11 -5.22 -12.79
C TRP A 179 14.85 -5.76 -14.20
N PHE A 180 15.72 -6.59 -14.77
CA PHE A 180 15.46 -7.31 -16.04
C PHE A 180 15.18 -8.80 -15.84
N SER A 181 15.71 -9.42 -14.78
CA SER A 181 15.65 -10.87 -14.59
C SER A 181 14.53 -11.33 -13.64
N ALA A 182 14.25 -10.60 -12.57
CA ALA A 182 13.29 -11.03 -11.56
C ALA A 182 11.86 -10.99 -12.11
N ARG A 183 11.13 -12.10 -11.98
CA ARG A 183 9.76 -12.27 -12.49
C ARG A 183 9.61 -12.11 -14.02
N ALA A 184 10.72 -12.18 -14.77
CA ALA A 184 10.73 -12.04 -16.23
C ALA A 184 10.04 -13.20 -16.99
N GLY A 185 9.70 -14.30 -16.30
CA GLY A 185 8.95 -15.42 -16.86
C GLY A 185 7.51 -15.52 -16.34
N CYS A 186 7.01 -14.50 -15.64
CA CYS A 186 5.72 -14.53 -14.95
C CYS A 186 4.59 -13.85 -15.75
N ASP A 187 4.63 -13.90 -17.07
CA ASP A 187 3.65 -13.23 -17.96
C ASP A 187 2.22 -13.69 -17.66
N ASP A 188 2.04 -14.97 -17.30
CA ASP A 188 0.73 -15.55 -16.94
C ASP A 188 0.06 -14.86 -15.74
N LEU A 189 0.85 -14.25 -14.84
CA LEU A 189 0.29 -13.52 -13.69
C LEU A 189 -0.44 -12.25 -14.14
N LEU A 190 0.04 -11.58 -15.19
CA LEU A 190 -0.58 -10.36 -15.69
C LEU A 190 -1.99 -10.62 -16.23
N ALA A 191 -2.18 -11.75 -16.92
CA ALA A 191 -3.48 -12.11 -17.44
C ALA A 191 -4.49 -12.37 -16.29
N SER A 192 -4.04 -12.78 -15.10
CA SER A 192 -4.91 -12.91 -13.93
C SER A 192 -5.37 -11.56 -13.34
N TRP A 193 -4.56 -10.50 -13.47
CA TRP A 193 -4.90 -9.15 -13.00
C TRP A 193 -5.77 -8.36 -13.97
N THR A 194 -5.70 -8.67 -15.26
CA THR A 194 -6.43 -7.95 -16.33
C THR A 194 -7.82 -8.55 -16.60
N GLY A 195 -8.31 -9.45 -15.75
CA GLY A 195 -9.63 -10.09 -15.88
C GLY A 195 -9.77 -11.01 -17.10
N LYS A 196 -8.66 -11.36 -17.78
CA LYS A 196 -8.68 -12.25 -18.93
C LYS A 196 -8.86 -13.69 -18.43
N PRO A 197 -9.82 -14.47 -18.97
CA PRO A 197 -10.08 -15.83 -18.51
C PRO A 197 -8.85 -16.71 -18.77
N LEU A 198 -8.21 -17.16 -17.70
CA LEU A 198 -7.09 -18.10 -17.75
C LEU A 198 -7.54 -19.46 -17.22
N LYS A 199 -7.20 -20.52 -17.96
CA LYS A 199 -6.98 -21.82 -17.33
C LYS A 199 -5.71 -21.69 -16.50
N ASP A 200 -5.73 -22.18 -15.25
CA ASP A 200 -4.53 -22.19 -14.40
C ASP A 200 -3.34 -22.82 -15.12
N THR A 201 -2.44 -21.98 -15.62
CA THR A 201 -1.25 -22.43 -16.33
C THR A 201 -0.32 -23.17 -15.38
N GLU A 202 0.49 -24.08 -15.90
CA GLU A 202 1.48 -24.84 -15.11
C GLU A 202 2.43 -23.89 -14.36
N HIS A 203 2.83 -22.79 -14.99
CA HIS A 203 3.66 -21.77 -14.35
C HIS A 203 3.00 -21.16 -13.10
N LEU A 204 1.72 -20.81 -13.15
CA LEU A 204 1.01 -20.24 -12.00
C LEU A 204 0.90 -21.24 -10.84
N LYS A 205 0.89 -22.55 -11.13
CA LYS A 205 0.88 -23.61 -10.12
C LYS A 205 2.25 -23.84 -9.51
N ASP A 206 3.33 -23.75 -10.28
CA ASP A 206 4.68 -24.10 -9.80
C ASP A 206 5.47 -22.90 -9.28
N CYS A 207 5.19 -21.70 -9.75
CA CYS A 207 5.86 -20.47 -9.30
C CYS A 207 5.36 -20.01 -7.94
N ALA A 208 6.18 -20.20 -6.89
CA ALA A 208 5.85 -19.77 -5.52
C ALA A 208 5.50 -18.27 -5.42
N GLY A 209 6.19 -17.42 -6.19
CA GLY A 209 5.90 -15.98 -6.24
C GLY A 209 4.51 -15.68 -6.82
N CYS A 210 4.16 -16.30 -7.95
CA CYS A 210 2.84 -16.11 -8.55
C CYS A 210 1.72 -16.68 -7.68
N ARG A 211 1.95 -17.82 -6.99
CA ARG A 211 0.98 -18.36 -6.03
C ARG A 211 0.73 -17.40 -4.86
N ALA A 212 1.79 -16.83 -4.29
CA ALA A 212 1.67 -15.87 -3.19
C ALA A 212 0.92 -14.61 -3.63
N ASP A 213 1.26 -14.06 -4.80
CA ASP A 213 0.58 -12.87 -5.34
C ASP A 213 -0.92 -13.14 -5.59
N ARG A 214 -1.28 -14.31 -6.15
CA ARG A 214 -2.69 -14.70 -6.34
C ARG A 214 -3.45 -14.87 -5.04
N ALA A 215 -2.81 -15.41 -3.99
CA ALA A 215 -3.43 -15.53 -2.67
C ALA A 215 -3.66 -14.16 -2.03
N GLU A 216 -2.74 -13.20 -2.25
CA GLU A 216 -2.86 -11.82 -1.77
C GLU A 216 -4.01 -11.07 -2.48
N THR A 217 -4.15 -11.25 -3.81
CA THR A 217 -5.22 -10.57 -4.58
C THR A 217 -6.60 -11.21 -4.45
N ALA A 218 -6.67 -12.52 -4.16
CA ALA A 218 -7.96 -13.21 -3.96
C ALA A 218 -8.83 -12.60 -2.84
N VAL A 219 -8.20 -11.93 -1.86
CA VAL A 219 -8.90 -11.23 -0.77
C VAL A 219 -9.59 -9.95 -1.25
N VAL A 220 -9.05 -9.31 -2.30
CA VAL A 220 -9.58 -8.07 -2.89
C VAL A 220 -10.68 -8.37 -3.92
N ASP A 221 -10.53 -9.46 -4.68
CA ASP A 221 -11.51 -9.89 -5.70
C ASP A 221 -12.77 -10.53 -5.09
N MET A 222 -12.74 -10.93 -3.82
CA MET A 222 -13.94 -11.33 -3.09
C MET A 222 -14.60 -10.09 -2.48
N PRO A 223 -15.74 -9.60 -3.02
CA PRO A 223 -16.52 -8.60 -2.29
C PRO A 223 -16.82 -9.14 -0.89
N PRO A 224 -16.82 -8.27 0.15
CA PRO A 224 -17.14 -8.70 1.50
C PRO A 224 -18.45 -9.49 1.44
N ARG A 225 -18.44 -10.70 2.01
CA ARG A 225 -19.63 -11.57 2.03
C ARG A 225 -20.77 -10.73 2.61
N ARG A 226 -21.75 -10.38 1.79
CA ARG A 226 -22.93 -9.64 2.22
C ARG A 226 -23.74 -10.58 3.09
N HIS A 227 -23.59 -10.50 4.41
CA HIS A 227 -24.48 -11.17 5.35
C HIS A 227 -25.86 -10.52 5.30
N LEU A 228 -26.89 -11.27 5.71
CA LEU A 228 -28.21 -10.71 5.98
C LEU A 228 -28.07 -9.63 7.05
N THR A 229 -28.67 -8.48 6.79
CA THR A 229 -28.75 -7.40 7.79
C THR A 229 -29.74 -7.76 8.89
N ALA A 230 -29.60 -7.13 10.06
CA ALA A 230 -30.56 -7.32 11.16
C ALA A 230 -31.99 -6.94 10.76
N GLU A 231 -32.15 -5.95 9.87
CA GLU A 231 -33.43 -5.53 9.33
C GLU A 231 -34.03 -6.59 8.38
N GLU A 232 -33.21 -7.22 7.53
CA GLU A 232 -33.66 -8.32 6.67
C GLU A 232 -34.07 -9.55 7.49
N LEU A 233 -33.34 -9.88 8.56
CA LEU A 233 -33.70 -10.96 9.47
C LEU A 233 -35.00 -10.65 10.22
N TRP A 234 -35.18 -9.41 10.70
CA TRP A 234 -36.41 -9.01 11.38
C TRP A 234 -37.62 -8.98 10.44
N ARG A 235 -37.46 -8.52 9.19
CA ARG A 235 -38.54 -8.56 8.19
C ARG A 235 -38.90 -9.98 7.78
N LEU A 236 -37.93 -10.91 7.79
CA LEU A 236 -38.17 -12.33 7.55
C LEU A 236 -39.04 -12.91 8.68
N ASP A 237 -38.62 -12.68 9.93
CA ASP A 237 -39.28 -13.08 11.18
C ASP A 237 -40.70 -12.54 11.29
N ALA A 238 -40.88 -11.22 11.10
CA ALA A 238 -42.17 -10.56 11.12
C ALA A 238 -43.09 -10.93 9.94
N GLY A 239 -42.62 -11.75 8.99
CA GLY A 239 -43.39 -12.16 7.81
C GLY A 239 -43.64 -11.05 6.79
N GLU A 240 -42.94 -9.92 6.90
CA GLU A 240 -43.10 -8.71 6.08
C GLU A 240 -42.36 -8.78 4.74
N MET A 241 -41.59 -9.85 4.49
CA MET A 241 -40.92 -10.08 3.21
C MET A 241 -41.85 -10.63 2.14
N GLY A 242 -41.75 -10.06 0.93
CA GLY A 242 -42.41 -10.61 -0.25
C GLY A 242 -41.82 -11.96 -0.71
N ARG A 243 -42.52 -12.68 -1.59
CA ARG A 243 -42.07 -14.00 -2.10
C ARG A 243 -40.69 -13.97 -2.74
N GLU A 244 -40.40 -12.93 -3.53
CA GLU A 244 -39.10 -12.77 -4.18
C GLU A 244 -37.97 -12.47 -3.19
N GLU A 245 -38.26 -11.75 -2.12
CA GLU A 245 -37.32 -11.44 -1.05
C GLU A 245 -36.98 -12.70 -0.24
N LYS A 246 -37.98 -13.50 0.11
CA LYS A 246 -37.79 -14.80 0.79
C LYS A 246 -36.94 -15.77 -0.03
N ALA A 247 -37.23 -15.91 -1.32
CA ALA A 247 -36.44 -16.76 -2.22
C ALA A 247 -34.97 -16.32 -2.31
N ARG A 248 -34.69 -15.00 -2.24
CA ARG A 248 -33.31 -14.48 -2.18
C ARG A 248 -32.61 -14.82 -0.87
N VAL A 249 -33.32 -14.77 0.26
CA VAL A 249 -32.80 -15.12 1.58
C VAL A 249 -32.54 -16.64 1.68
N GLU A 250 -33.44 -17.47 1.19
CA GLU A 250 -33.26 -18.92 1.09
C GLU A 250 -32.05 -19.28 0.21
N ALA A 251 -31.94 -18.66 -0.97
CA ALA A 251 -30.78 -18.82 -1.83
C ALA A 251 -29.48 -18.35 -1.15
N HIS A 252 -29.54 -17.32 -0.30
CA HIS A 252 -28.40 -16.79 0.44
C HIS A 252 -27.93 -17.71 1.56
N THR A 253 -28.86 -18.19 2.38
CA THR A 253 -28.59 -19.10 3.51
C THR A 253 -28.04 -20.44 3.05
N ALA A 254 -28.39 -20.90 1.83
CA ALA A 254 -27.81 -22.11 1.24
C ALA A 254 -26.28 -22.09 1.09
N TRP A 255 -25.66 -20.90 1.02
CA TRP A 255 -24.20 -20.75 0.90
C TRP A 255 -23.53 -20.00 2.07
N CYS A 256 -24.30 -19.34 2.94
CA CYS A 256 -23.79 -18.63 4.10
C CYS A 256 -24.20 -19.33 5.41
N GLY A 257 -23.30 -20.14 5.97
CA GLY A 257 -23.57 -20.92 7.19
C GLY A 257 -23.94 -20.07 8.42
N GLU A 258 -23.36 -18.87 8.56
CA GLU A 258 -23.71 -17.95 9.66
C GLU A 258 -25.13 -17.41 9.52
N CYS A 259 -25.56 -17.07 8.30
CA CYS A 259 -26.93 -16.62 8.06
C CYS A 259 -27.94 -17.76 8.12
N ALA A 260 -27.56 -18.98 7.71
CA ALA A 260 -28.40 -20.17 7.91
C ALA A 260 -28.64 -20.43 9.40
N GLN A 261 -27.59 -20.34 10.22
CA GLN A 261 -27.71 -20.49 11.68
C GLN A 261 -28.59 -19.39 12.29
N ALA A 262 -28.49 -18.15 11.80
CA ALA A 262 -29.33 -17.05 12.28
C ALA A 262 -30.82 -17.25 11.95
N VAL A 263 -31.15 -17.77 10.76
CA VAL A 263 -32.54 -18.08 10.38
C VAL A 263 -33.08 -19.26 11.19
N LEU A 264 -32.30 -20.34 11.34
CA LEU A 264 -32.67 -21.48 12.19
C LEU A 264 -32.95 -21.06 13.64
N ALA A 265 -32.15 -20.13 14.18
CA ALA A 265 -32.35 -19.63 15.55
C ALA A 265 -33.66 -18.81 15.70
N LEU A 266 -34.17 -18.19 14.64
CA LEU A 266 -35.48 -17.53 14.65
C LEU A 266 -36.60 -18.58 14.65
N GLU A 267 -36.52 -19.59 13.78
CA GLU A 267 -37.50 -20.70 13.72
C GLU A 267 -37.57 -21.49 15.04
N GLU A 268 -36.41 -21.76 15.65
CA GLU A 268 -36.32 -22.38 16.99
C GLU A 268 -36.94 -21.48 18.07
N GLY A 269 -36.78 -20.16 17.95
CA GLY A 269 -37.39 -19.17 18.84
C GLY A 269 -38.90 -19.15 18.76
N ASP A 270 -39.45 -19.14 17.55
CA ASP A 270 -40.90 -19.16 17.30
C ASP A 270 -41.53 -20.45 17.82
N THR A 271 -40.90 -21.60 17.52
CA THR A 271 -41.36 -22.90 18.03
C THR A 271 -41.39 -22.91 19.56
N ALA A 272 -40.36 -22.35 20.21
CA ALA A 272 -40.31 -22.25 21.67
C ALA A 272 -41.37 -21.29 22.26
N ILE A 273 -41.79 -20.26 21.51
CA ILE A 273 -42.88 -19.36 21.91
C ILE A 273 -44.22 -20.07 21.79
N GLU A 274 -44.46 -20.78 20.69
CA GLU A 274 -45.69 -21.56 20.47
C GLU A 274 -45.86 -22.65 21.54
N GLU A 275 -44.82 -23.44 21.79
CA GLU A 275 -44.83 -24.46 22.86
C GLU A 275 -45.08 -23.85 24.24
N ALA A 276 -44.55 -22.65 24.51
CA ALA A 276 -44.79 -21.96 25.78
C ALA A 276 -46.23 -21.45 25.91
N LEU A 277 -46.84 -20.97 24.82
CA LEU A 277 -48.24 -20.55 24.79
C LEU A 277 -49.19 -21.74 25.00
N GLU A 278 -48.91 -22.89 24.36
CA GLU A 278 -49.69 -24.11 24.53
C GLU A 278 -49.63 -24.62 25.99
N LEU A 279 -48.44 -24.61 26.61
CA LEU A 279 -48.28 -24.98 28.01
C LEU A 279 -49.02 -24.02 28.97
N GLU A 280 -49.04 -22.72 28.66
CA GLU A 280 -49.79 -21.73 29.45
C GLU A 280 -51.32 -21.92 29.31
N GLU A 281 -51.82 -22.27 28.12
CA GLU A 281 -53.23 -22.61 27.90
C GLU A 281 -53.66 -23.90 28.63
N GLU A 282 -52.75 -24.86 28.77
CA GLU A 282 -52.95 -26.09 29.55
C GLU A 282 -52.77 -25.91 31.07
N GLY A 283 -52.48 -24.69 31.53
CA GLY A 283 -52.33 -24.35 32.95
C GLY A 283 -51.01 -24.83 33.57
N LEU A 284 -50.03 -25.19 32.75
CA LEU A 284 -48.68 -25.58 33.15
C LEU A 284 -47.72 -24.38 33.05
N SER A 285 -46.72 -24.32 33.93
CA SER A 285 -45.75 -23.21 33.90
C SER A 285 -44.74 -23.43 32.77
N ALA A 286 -44.70 -22.52 31.80
CA ALA A 286 -43.72 -22.52 30.72
C ALA A 286 -42.25 -22.50 31.21
N PRO A 287 -41.31 -23.10 30.45
CA PRO A 287 -39.89 -23.13 30.78
C PRO A 287 -39.26 -21.72 30.76
N ARG A 288 -38.22 -21.54 31.59
CA ARG A 288 -37.60 -20.23 31.91
C ARG A 288 -37.03 -19.48 30.69
N ALA A 289 -36.67 -20.19 29.61
CA ALA A 289 -36.15 -19.60 28.38
C ALA A 289 -37.20 -18.75 27.63
N ALA A 290 -38.49 -19.08 27.73
CA ALA A 290 -39.59 -18.34 27.11
C ALA A 290 -40.01 -17.07 27.90
N ARG A 291 -39.61 -16.95 29.18
CA ARG A 291 -39.92 -15.79 30.02
C ARG A 291 -38.95 -14.62 29.85
N ASP A 292 -37.73 -14.89 29.41
CA ASP A 292 -36.67 -13.88 29.33
C ASP A 292 -36.75 -13.00 28.06
N SER A 293 -37.63 -13.30 27.10
CA SER A 293 -37.88 -12.48 25.90
C SER A 293 -38.71 -11.22 26.17
N ARG A 294 -39.32 -11.08 27.36
CA ARG A 294 -40.01 -9.85 27.82
C ARG A 294 -39.24 -9.04 28.87
N ALA A 295 -38.06 -9.49 29.29
CA ALA A 295 -37.23 -8.78 30.27
C ALA A 295 -36.18 -7.92 29.57
N ASP A 296 -36.44 -6.61 29.51
CA ASP A 296 -35.50 -5.50 29.34
C ASP A 296 -34.26 -5.79 28.46
N ALA A 297 -34.34 -5.42 27.18
CA ALA A 297 -33.24 -5.43 26.22
C ALA A 297 -32.05 -4.50 26.58
N ALA A 298 -32.01 -3.96 27.81
CA ALA A 298 -30.99 -3.04 28.27
C ALA A 298 -29.74 -3.70 28.87
N ARG A 299 -29.69 -5.03 29.05
CA ARG A 299 -28.52 -5.68 29.68
C ARG A 299 -28.16 -7.05 29.09
N ARG A 300 -27.52 -7.07 27.92
CA ARG A 300 -26.51 -8.09 27.59
C ARG A 300 -25.24 -7.45 27.04
N PRO A 301 -24.08 -7.63 27.69
CA PRO A 301 -22.80 -7.15 27.18
C PRO A 301 -22.23 -8.18 26.20
N GLY A 302 -22.57 -8.02 24.92
CA GLY A 302 -21.95 -8.75 23.81
C GLY A 302 -21.13 -7.78 22.97
N ALA A 303 -19.81 -7.88 23.07
CA ALA A 303 -18.85 -6.99 22.43
C ALA A 303 -18.83 -7.16 20.90
N ALA A 304 -19.66 -6.39 20.19
CA ALA A 304 -19.39 -6.00 18.82
C ALA A 304 -18.98 -4.52 18.83
N ARG A 305 -17.68 -4.24 18.68
CA ARG A 305 -17.18 -2.88 18.46
C ARG A 305 -17.63 -2.41 17.08
N LEU A 306 -18.83 -1.83 17.01
CA LEU A 306 -19.30 -1.05 15.86
C LEU A 306 -18.45 0.22 15.72
N PRO A 307 -18.30 0.74 14.49
CA PRO A 307 -17.29 1.75 14.16
C PRO A 307 -17.53 3.06 14.93
N GLU A 308 -16.48 3.55 15.60
CA GLU A 308 -16.46 4.89 16.20
C GLU A 308 -16.72 5.93 15.10
N HIS A 309 -17.79 6.73 15.22
CA HIS A 309 -18.01 7.82 14.29
C HIS A 309 -17.12 9.00 14.70
N ARG A 310 -16.06 9.24 13.92
CA ARG A 310 -15.06 10.28 14.16
C ARG A 310 -15.29 11.45 13.19
N GLU A 311 -15.69 12.59 13.72
CA GLU A 311 -15.87 13.83 12.97
C GLU A 311 -14.71 14.78 13.29
N VAL A 312 -13.96 15.20 12.29
CA VAL A 312 -12.87 16.17 12.48
C VAL A 312 -13.48 17.57 12.49
N LEU A 313 -13.47 18.22 13.66
CA LEU A 313 -14.01 19.56 13.82
C LEU A 313 -13.06 20.65 13.31
N GLU A 314 -11.75 20.42 13.47
CA GLU A 314 -10.70 21.35 13.05
C GLU A 314 -9.35 20.62 12.92
N GLU A 315 -8.60 20.92 11.87
CA GLU A 315 -7.22 20.44 11.68
C GLU A 315 -6.28 21.64 11.51
N ARG A 316 -5.25 21.71 12.36
CA ARG A 316 -4.20 22.73 12.33
C ARG A 316 -2.83 22.06 12.21
N ARG A 317 -1.79 22.87 11.99
CA ARG A 317 -0.44 22.36 11.76
C ARG A 317 0.11 21.56 12.95
N ASP A 318 -0.17 22.02 14.17
CA ASP A 318 0.39 21.42 15.39
C ASP A 318 -0.59 20.44 16.10
N PHE A 319 -1.89 20.49 15.81
CA PHE A 319 -2.91 19.63 16.45
C PHE A 319 -4.18 19.46 15.59
N ARG A 320 -4.95 18.40 15.85
CA ARG A 320 -6.31 18.21 15.33
C ARG A 320 -7.33 17.99 16.43
N VAL A 321 -8.55 18.45 16.21
CA VAL A 321 -9.69 18.30 17.13
C VAL A 321 -10.72 17.39 16.48
N VAL A 322 -11.09 16.31 17.17
CA VAL A 322 -11.99 15.27 16.68
C VAL A 322 -13.11 15.06 17.68
N LEU A 323 -14.36 15.14 17.23
CA LEU A 323 -15.53 14.71 17.99
C LEU A 323 -15.77 13.22 17.70
N VAL A 324 -15.80 12.42 18.75
CA VAL A 324 -16.06 10.98 18.63
C VAL A 324 -17.39 10.67 19.29
N ARG A 325 -18.31 10.14 18.51
CA ARG A 325 -19.65 9.72 18.96
C ARG A 325 -19.72 8.19 18.99
N GLU A 326 -19.98 7.66 20.18
CA GLU A 326 -20.30 6.26 20.46
C GLU A 326 -21.73 6.21 21.03
N ARG A 327 -22.46 5.10 20.86
CA ARG A 327 -23.92 4.99 21.14
C ARG A 327 -24.46 5.74 22.37
N GLN A 328 -23.71 5.79 23.47
CA GLN A 328 -24.09 6.51 24.71
C GLN A 328 -22.99 7.45 25.21
N ARG A 329 -21.93 7.67 24.43
CA ARG A 329 -20.78 8.46 24.84
C ARG A 329 -20.36 9.44 23.75
N VAL A 330 -20.22 10.69 24.14
CA VAL A 330 -19.67 11.73 23.26
C VAL A 330 -18.37 12.17 23.89
N ARG A 331 -17.26 12.06 23.15
CA ARG A 331 -15.95 12.52 23.62
C ARG A 331 -15.33 13.46 22.61
N LEU A 332 -14.70 14.51 23.11
CA LEU A 332 -13.87 15.40 22.32
C LEU A 332 -12.41 15.00 22.48
N LEU A 333 -11.69 14.85 21.38
CA LEU A 333 -10.31 14.42 21.35
C LEU A 333 -9.44 15.49 20.69
N VAL A 334 -8.38 15.92 21.38
CA VAL A 334 -7.38 16.86 20.87
C VAL A 334 -6.07 16.10 20.69
N GLN A 335 -5.68 15.89 19.44
CA GLN A 335 -4.54 15.06 19.07
C GLN A 335 -3.37 15.95 18.61
N PRO A 336 -2.18 15.83 19.23
CA PRO A 336 -1.00 16.53 18.74
C PRO A 336 -0.54 15.89 17.42
N LEU A 337 -0.26 16.71 16.40
CA LEU A 337 0.26 16.24 15.10
C LEU A 337 1.79 16.43 14.98
N GLY A 338 2.38 17.20 15.89
CA GLY A 338 3.82 17.41 16.00
C GLY A 338 4.40 17.00 17.36
N THR A 339 5.66 17.34 17.62
CA THR A 339 6.38 17.03 18.88
C THR A 339 6.10 18.00 20.03
N ARG A 340 5.21 18.98 19.83
CA ARG A 340 4.92 20.04 20.81
C ARG A 340 3.83 19.62 21.78
N ALA A 341 3.97 20.04 23.04
CA ALA A 341 2.95 19.82 24.05
C ALA A 341 1.70 20.66 23.74
N VAL A 342 0.53 19.99 23.75
CA VAL A 342 -0.78 20.62 23.52
C VAL A 342 -1.54 20.65 24.84
N THR A 343 -2.10 21.81 25.18
CA THR A 343 -3.00 21.99 26.33
C THR A 343 -4.38 22.40 25.83
N ALA A 344 -5.43 21.80 26.38
CA ALA A 344 -6.81 22.10 25.98
C ALA A 344 -7.72 22.23 27.21
N ALA A 345 -8.76 23.04 27.09
CA ALA A 345 -9.81 23.21 28.09
C ALA A 345 -11.19 23.31 27.42
N VAL A 346 -12.19 22.66 28.01
CA VAL A 346 -13.58 22.69 27.52
C VAL A 346 -14.49 23.33 28.57
N PHE A 347 -15.33 24.25 28.11
CA PHE A 347 -16.25 25.04 28.90
C PHE A 347 -17.68 24.79 28.43
N LEU A 348 -18.55 24.25 29.29
CA LEU A 348 -19.99 24.07 29.00
C LEU A 348 -20.82 25.33 29.26
N SER A 349 -20.25 26.31 29.96
CA SER A 349 -20.85 27.62 30.25
C SER A 349 -19.75 28.65 30.52
N PRO A 350 -19.94 29.95 30.23
CA PRO A 350 -18.89 30.96 30.33
C PRO A 350 -18.32 31.05 31.76
N GLY A 351 -16.99 30.96 31.91
CA GLY A 351 -16.29 31.24 33.16
C GLY A 351 -15.24 30.21 33.57
N ARG A 352 -15.63 28.97 33.95
CA ARG A 352 -14.70 27.95 34.48
C ARG A 352 -14.69 26.68 33.62
N PRO A 353 -13.51 26.06 33.40
CA PRO A 353 -13.43 24.81 32.66
C PRO A 353 -14.22 23.75 33.42
N SER A 354 -15.27 23.23 32.80
CA SER A 354 -16.22 22.34 33.48
C SER A 354 -15.81 20.88 33.38
N LEU A 355 -14.89 20.54 32.47
CA LEU A 355 -14.47 19.17 32.20
C LEU A 355 -12.97 19.00 32.37
N LYS A 356 -12.57 17.97 33.14
CA LYS A 356 -11.17 17.62 33.32
C LYS A 356 -10.69 16.77 32.12
N PRO A 357 -9.55 17.11 31.49
CA PRO A 357 -8.99 16.28 30.43
C PRO A 357 -8.47 14.95 31.00
N THR A 358 -8.65 13.88 30.23
CA THR A 358 -8.00 12.60 30.45
C THR A 358 -6.90 12.44 29.41
N GLN A 359 -5.66 12.22 29.84
CA GLN A 359 -4.55 11.94 28.92
C GLN A 359 -4.63 10.50 28.42
N GLY A 360 -4.66 10.33 27.09
CA GLY A 360 -4.66 9.02 26.44
C GLY A 360 -3.58 8.92 25.36
N PRO A 361 -3.41 7.72 24.76
CA PRO A 361 -2.38 7.47 23.73
C PRO A 361 -2.59 8.31 22.46
N GLU A 362 -3.83 8.73 22.20
CA GLU A 362 -4.20 9.54 21.04
C GLU A 362 -4.17 11.06 21.31
N GLY A 363 -3.93 11.51 22.56
CA GLY A 363 -3.95 12.92 22.96
C GLY A 363 -4.83 13.20 24.19
N LEU A 364 -5.36 14.41 24.30
CA LEU A 364 -6.26 14.82 25.39
C LEU A 364 -7.70 14.49 25.05
N SER A 365 -8.40 13.75 25.91
CA SER A 365 -9.82 13.45 25.75
C SER A 365 -10.70 14.11 26.81
N PHE A 366 -11.88 14.59 26.41
CA PHE A 366 -12.90 15.18 27.27
C PHE A 366 -14.20 14.40 27.10
N ASP A 367 -14.74 13.90 28.20
CA ASP A 367 -16.03 13.20 28.20
C ASP A 367 -17.19 14.21 28.28
N LEU A 368 -17.97 14.30 27.20
CA LEU A 368 -19.14 15.16 27.06
C LEU A 368 -20.45 14.42 27.39
N SER A 369 -20.38 13.12 27.69
CA SER A 369 -21.57 12.27 27.89
C SER A 369 -22.41 12.72 29.09
N THR A 370 -21.74 13.16 30.15
CA THR A 370 -22.41 13.69 31.36
C THR A 370 -23.11 15.02 31.06
N ALA A 371 -22.52 15.86 30.19
CA ALA A 371 -23.08 17.15 29.79
C ALA A 371 -24.32 16.98 28.90
N LEU A 372 -24.27 16.02 27.98
CA LEU A 372 -25.39 15.64 27.11
C LEU A 372 -26.58 15.12 27.94
N ALA A 373 -26.32 14.29 28.95
CA ALA A 373 -27.35 13.79 29.86
C ALA A 373 -28.03 14.90 30.69
N THR A 374 -27.33 16.02 30.92
CA THR A 374 -27.86 17.21 31.61
C THR A 374 -28.48 18.26 30.67
N GLY A 375 -28.60 17.97 29.37
CA GLY A 375 -29.25 18.84 28.37
C GLY A 375 -28.36 19.93 27.76
N ALA A 376 -27.04 19.84 27.91
CA ALA A 376 -26.10 20.73 27.22
C ALA A 376 -25.79 20.19 25.81
N HIS A 377 -25.97 21.02 24.79
CA HIS A 377 -25.77 20.66 23.37
C HIS A 377 -24.65 21.46 22.68
N ALA A 378 -23.97 22.33 23.42
CA ALA A 378 -22.88 23.16 22.91
C ALA A 378 -21.80 23.36 23.97
N ALA A 379 -20.55 23.48 23.53
CA ALA A 379 -19.40 23.77 24.37
C ALA A 379 -18.42 24.70 23.66
N HIS A 380 -17.67 25.45 24.47
CA HIS A 380 -16.53 26.24 24.02
C HIS A 380 -15.24 25.47 24.28
N LEU A 381 -14.41 25.30 23.26
CA LEU A 381 -13.09 24.68 23.33
C LEU A 381 -12.01 25.76 23.19
N THR A 382 -11.05 25.74 24.11
CA THR A 382 -9.79 26.47 23.98
C THR A 382 -8.64 25.47 23.87
N VAL A 383 -7.85 25.52 22.79
CA VAL A 383 -6.64 24.72 22.59
C VAL A 383 -5.45 25.65 22.43
N GLN A 384 -4.36 25.36 23.13
CA GLN A 384 -3.09 26.07 23.01
C GLN A 384 -1.97 25.09 22.68
N ALA A 385 -1.24 25.37 21.60
CA ALA A 385 -0.08 24.62 21.15
C ALA A 385 1.04 25.60 20.75
N GLY A 386 1.99 25.84 21.66
CA GLY A 386 3.05 26.84 21.44
C GLY A 386 2.50 28.27 21.36
N GLN A 387 2.62 28.91 20.18
CA GLN A 387 2.07 30.24 19.90
C GLN A 387 0.67 30.19 19.25
N GLU A 388 0.20 29.01 18.85
CA GLU A 388 -1.13 28.84 18.25
C GLU A 388 -2.17 28.68 19.36
N THR A 389 -3.24 29.48 19.29
CA THR A 389 -4.42 29.38 20.16
C THR A 389 -5.66 29.26 19.30
N LEU A 390 -6.50 28.28 19.59
CA LEU A 390 -7.81 28.07 18.98
C LEU A 390 -8.88 28.23 20.05
N GLU A 391 -9.82 29.14 19.81
CA GLU A 391 -11.06 29.29 20.58
C GLU A 391 -12.23 29.00 19.65
N ARG A 392 -13.06 28.01 19.98
CA ARG A 392 -14.15 27.60 19.11
C ARG A 392 -15.34 27.08 19.90
N ASP A 393 -16.51 27.61 19.54
CA ASP A 393 -17.79 27.02 19.92
C ASP A 393 -18.12 25.85 18.99
N PHE A 394 -18.58 24.74 19.57
CA PHE A 394 -19.03 23.58 18.82
C PHE A 394 -20.28 22.98 19.45
N ALA A 395 -21.18 22.50 18.60
CA ALA A 395 -22.35 21.73 19.00
C ALA A 395 -22.02 20.24 18.96
N PHE A 396 -22.56 19.45 19.89
CA PHE A 396 -22.23 18.03 20.01
C PHE A 396 -23.41 17.12 20.33
#